data_AF-A0A821PDD3-F1
#
_entry.id   AF-A0A821PDD3-F1
#
_cell.length_a   1.000
_cell.length_b   1.000
_cell.length_c   1.000
_cell.angle_alpha   90.00
_cell.angle_beta   90.00
_cell.angle_gamma   90.00
#
_symmetry.space_group_name_H-M   'P 1'
#
loop_
_entity.id
_entity.type
_entity.pdbx_description
1 polymer ?
#
loop_
_entity_poly.entity_id
_entity_poly.type
_entity_poly.pdbx_seq_one_letter_code
_entity_poly.pdbx_strand_id
1 'polypeptide(L)'
;MSFDSEAINHLLSKSDVIQALLHDLIGFFSQPLSSLDHEERQLRLKILRNRQDLFQEEGMIRILIAAINFFSERRDKSTLLEGVEEKIKDITNKLYVVLAALIKGNRVNCSTFAQSARLN
;
A
#
# COMPACT_ATOMS: atom_id res chain seq x y z
N MET A 1 -5.43 12.49 26.69
CA MET A 1 -5.03 11.39 25.78
C MET A 1 -3.62 11.66 25.34
N SER A 2 -2.65 10.82 25.71
CA SER A 2 -1.26 10.99 25.31
C SER A 2 -1.17 10.84 23.80
N PHE A 3 -0.91 11.95 23.08
CA PHE A 3 -0.37 11.85 21.74
C PHE A 3 1.02 11.27 21.89
N ASP A 4 1.24 10.11 21.30
CA ASP A 4 2.51 9.40 21.39
C ASP A 4 3.54 10.13 20.51
N SER A 5 4.03 11.26 21.02
CA SER A 5 4.96 12.19 20.37
C SER A 5 6.22 11.45 19.92
N GLU A 6 6.65 10.44 20.68
CA GLU A 6 7.78 9.58 20.36
C GLU A 6 7.54 8.75 19.08
N ALA A 7 6.34 8.18 18.92
CA ALA A 7 5.98 7.43 17.72
C ALA A 7 5.90 8.33 16.48
N ILE A 8 5.40 9.56 16.63
CA ILE A 8 5.35 10.55 15.54
C ILE A 8 6.77 10.98 15.16
N ASN A 9 7.63 11.27 16.12
CA ASN A 9 9.02 11.65 15.85
C ASN A 9 9.81 10.52 15.18
N HIS A 10 9.60 9.27 15.62
CA HIS A 10 10.19 8.10 14.95
C HIS A 10 9.69 7.98 13.50
N LEU A 11 8.39 8.18 13.27
CA LEU A 11 7.79 8.14 11.95
C LEU A 11 8.35 9.23 11.02
N LEU A 12 8.49 10.45 11.53
CA LEU A 12 9.07 11.58 10.80
C LEU A 12 10.54 11.32 10.45
N SER A 13 11.31 10.70 11.35
CA SER A 13 12.72 10.37 11.08
C SER A 13 12.92 9.33 9.98
N LYS A 14 11.90 8.51 9.70
CA LYS A 14 11.94 7.45 8.69
C LYS A 14 11.05 7.73 7.48
N SER A 15 10.43 8.91 7.40
CA SER A 15 9.43 9.21 6.38
C SER A 15 9.98 8.99 4.98
N ASP A 16 11.22 9.39 4.73
CA ASP A 16 11.81 9.36 3.40
C ASP A 16 12.08 7.92 2.94
N VAL A 17 12.51 7.06 3.86
CA VAL A 17 12.71 5.62 3.60
C VAL A 17 11.37 4.95 3.31
N ILE A 18 10.34 5.26 4.09
CA ILE A 18 8.97 4.73 3.87
C ILE A 18 8.45 5.18 2.50
N GLN A 19 8.62 6.45 2.16
CA GLN A 19 8.19 7.03 0.89
C GLN A 19 8.90 6.37 -0.30
N ALA A 20 10.22 6.18 -0.21
CA ALA A 20 11.00 5.50 -1.24
C ALA A 20 10.53 4.04 -1.43
N LEU A 21 10.36 3.29 -0.34
CA LEU A 21 9.85 1.92 -0.39
C LEU A 21 8.47 1.84 -1.05
N LEU A 22 7.55 2.74 -0.68
CA LEU A 22 6.22 2.78 -1.29
C LEU A 22 6.27 3.13 -2.77
N HIS A 23 7.17 4.04 -3.17
CA HIS A 23 7.39 4.35 -4.59
C HIS A 23 7.88 3.13 -5.36
N ASP A 24 8.86 2.39 -4.81
CA ASP A 24 9.38 1.17 -5.42
C ASP A 24 8.31 0.10 -5.57
N LEU A 25 7.46 -0.08 -4.56
CA LEU A 25 6.33 -1.02 -4.63
C LEU A 25 5.30 -0.62 -5.69
N ILE A 26 4.98 0.68 -5.81
CA ILE A 26 4.08 1.18 -6.86
C ILE A 26 4.66 0.88 -8.25
N GLY A 27 5.96 1.11 -8.44
CA GLY A 27 6.66 0.78 -9.69
C GLY A 27 6.68 -0.73 -9.97
N PHE A 28 6.97 -1.53 -8.95
CA PHE A 28 7.07 -2.99 -9.04
C PHE A 28 5.75 -3.66 -9.46
N PHE A 29 4.61 -3.11 -9.01
CA PHE A 29 3.26 -3.56 -9.35
C PHE A 29 2.56 -2.73 -10.44
N SER A 30 3.31 -1.89 -11.15
CA SER A 30 2.74 -1.06 -12.21
C SER A 30 2.15 -1.90 -13.35
N GLN A 31 1.02 -1.45 -13.88
CA GLN A 31 0.38 -2.11 -15.02
C GLN A 31 1.20 -1.86 -16.29
N PRO A 32 1.33 -2.85 -17.19
CA PRO A 32 1.99 -2.64 -18.47
C PRO A 32 1.25 -1.56 -19.29
N LEU A 33 2.01 -0.80 -20.09
CA LEU A 33 1.47 0.25 -20.93
C LEU A 33 0.44 -0.31 -21.92
N SER A 34 -0.63 0.46 -22.14
CA SER A 34 -1.69 0.09 -23.08
C SER A 34 -1.24 0.08 -24.54
N SER A 35 -0.13 0.75 -24.85
CA SER A 35 0.46 0.86 -26.19
C SER A 35 1.36 -0.32 -26.59
N LEU A 36 1.64 -1.26 -25.68
CA LEU A 36 2.40 -2.47 -26.00
C LEU A 36 1.60 -3.40 -26.92
N ASP A 37 2.32 -4.19 -27.71
CA ASP A 37 1.72 -5.29 -28.46
C ASP A 37 0.93 -6.23 -27.54
N HIS A 38 -0.12 -6.85 -28.08
CA HIS A 38 -1.00 -7.71 -27.31
C HIS A 38 -0.27 -8.91 -26.69
N GLU A 39 0.66 -9.53 -27.41
CA GLU A 39 1.41 -10.68 -26.90
C GLU A 39 2.32 -10.27 -25.74
N GLU A 40 3.11 -9.22 -25.94
CA GLU A 40 4.01 -8.68 -24.91
C GLU A 40 3.22 -8.22 -23.67
N ARG A 41 2.08 -7.57 -23.88
CA ARG A 41 1.21 -7.12 -22.79
C ARG A 41 0.67 -8.29 -21.97
N GLN A 42 0.23 -9.37 -22.61
CA GLN A 42 -0.26 -10.56 -21.89
C GLN A 42 0.86 -11.22 -21.07
N LEU A 43 2.07 -11.31 -21.60
CA LEU A 43 3.22 -11.82 -20.86
C LEU A 43 3.52 -10.98 -19.61
N ARG A 44 3.57 -9.66 -19.75
CA ARG A 44 3.80 -8.75 -18.62
C ARG A 44 2.68 -8.82 -17.57
N LEU A 45 1.42 -8.95 -17.99
CA LEU A 45 0.29 -9.14 -17.08
C LEU A 45 0.38 -10.47 -16.31
N LYS A 46 0.86 -11.54 -16.95
CA LYS A 46 1.11 -12.83 -16.28
C LYS A 46 2.21 -12.70 -15.22
N ILE A 47 3.33 -12.05 -15.55
CA ILE A 47 4.43 -11.80 -14.59
C ILE A 47 3.95 -10.95 -13.42
N LEU A 48 3.17 -9.90 -13.69
CA LEU A 48 2.60 -9.04 -12.65
C LEU A 48 1.70 -9.84 -11.70
N ARG A 49 0.82 -10.70 -12.24
CA ARG A 49 -0.05 -11.56 -11.43
C ARG A 49 0.75 -12.49 -10.52
N ASN A 50 1.79 -13.13 -11.05
CA ASN A 50 2.65 -14.00 -10.25
C ASN A 50 3.31 -13.25 -9.07
N ARG A 51 3.73 -11.99 -9.28
CA ARG A 51 4.26 -11.14 -8.20
C ARG A 51 3.20 -10.80 -7.15
N GLN A 52 1.98 -10.50 -7.61
CA GLN A 52 0.85 -10.22 -6.72
C GLN A 52 0.46 -11.46 -5.89
N ASP A 53 0.47 -12.65 -6.50
CA ASP A 53 0.16 -13.92 -5.85
C ASP A 53 1.22 -14.25 -4.78
N LEU A 54 2.52 -14.07 -5.08
CA LEU A 54 3.59 -14.25 -4.11
C LEU A 54 3.40 -13.36 -2.86
N PHE A 55 3.03 -12.09 -3.05
CA PHE A 55 2.75 -11.19 -1.93
C PHE A 55 1.51 -11.62 -1.13
N GLN A 56 0.52 -12.22 -1.78
CA GLN A 56 -0.66 -12.74 -1.11
C GLN A 56 -0.31 -13.96 -0.24
N GLU A 57 0.46 -14.91 -0.78
CA GLU A 57 0.89 -16.13 -0.09
C GLU A 57 1.68 -15.81 1.19
N GLU A 58 2.54 -14.79 1.13
CA GLU A 58 3.30 -14.28 2.28
C GLU A 58 2.46 -13.42 3.24
N GLY A 59 1.17 -13.25 2.98
CA GLY A 59 0.27 -12.46 3.84
C GLY A 59 0.51 -10.95 3.81
N MET A 60 1.20 -10.43 2.80
CA MET A 60 1.60 -9.02 2.72
C MET A 60 0.39 -8.08 2.61
N ILE A 61 -0.71 -8.53 2.01
CA ILE A 61 -1.95 -7.74 1.93
C ILE A 61 -2.47 -7.40 3.33
N ARG A 62 -2.41 -8.34 4.28
CA ARG A 62 -2.84 -8.12 5.66
C ARG A 62 -1.94 -7.09 6.36
N ILE A 63 -0.63 -7.16 6.15
CA ILE A 63 0.33 -6.19 6.68
C ILE A 63 0.05 -4.80 6.11
N LEU A 64 -0.23 -4.71 4.81
CA LEU A 64 -0.56 -3.45 4.14
C LEU A 64 -1.85 -2.82 4.70
N ILE A 65 -2.89 -3.61 4.93
CA ILE A 65 -4.13 -3.15 5.56
C ILE A 65 -3.87 -2.67 6.99
N ALA A 66 -3.09 -3.41 7.77
CA ALA A 66 -2.73 -3.00 9.13
C ALA A 66 -1.96 -1.66 9.13
N ALA A 67 -1.06 -1.45 8.17
CA ALA A 67 -0.39 -0.16 8.00
C ALA A 67 -1.38 0.95 7.64
N ILE A 68 -2.30 0.72 6.70
CA ILE A 68 -3.33 1.71 6.34
C ILE A 68 -4.14 2.12 7.58
N ASN A 69 -4.59 1.17 8.39
CA ASN A 69 -5.33 1.47 9.62
C ASN A 69 -4.49 2.29 10.60
N PHE A 70 -3.23 1.89 10.82
CA PHE A 70 -2.28 2.58 11.69
C PHE A 70 -2.07 4.05 11.30
N PHE A 71 -1.91 4.35 10.01
CA PHE A 71 -1.73 5.71 9.52
C PHE A 71 -3.04 6.51 9.50
N SER A 72 -4.17 5.86 9.18
CA SER A 72 -5.48 6.53 9.14
C SER A 72 -5.92 7.00 10.53
N GLU A 73 -5.79 6.17 11.57
CA GLU A 73 -6.08 6.56 12.96
C GLU A 73 -5.22 7.72 13.46
N ARG A 74 -4.00 7.85 12.92
CA ARG A 74 -3.07 8.93 13.25
C ARG A 74 -3.32 10.18 12.45
N ARG A 75 -3.89 10.07 11.25
CA ARG A 75 -4.29 11.21 10.42
C ARG A 75 -5.30 12.08 11.16
N ASP A 76 -6.36 11.47 11.67
CA ASP A 76 -7.43 12.17 12.41
C ASP A 76 -6.93 12.90 13.66
N LYS A 77 -5.82 12.40 14.21
CA LYS A 77 -5.10 12.93 15.35
C LYS A 77 -4.10 14.04 14.92
N SER A 78 -3.38 13.85 13.83
CA SER A 78 -2.29 14.73 13.40
C SER A 78 -2.71 16.13 12.94
N THR A 79 -4.01 16.39 12.78
CA THR A 79 -4.58 17.70 12.43
C THR A 79 -4.15 18.85 13.36
N LEU A 80 -3.55 18.52 14.51
CA LEU A 80 -3.03 19.45 15.49
C LEU A 80 -1.54 19.81 15.28
N LEU A 81 -0.85 19.19 14.33
CA LEU A 81 0.60 19.34 14.10
C LEU A 81 0.90 19.63 12.62
N GLU A 82 1.33 20.86 12.34
CA GLU A 82 1.67 21.34 11.00
C GLU A 82 2.82 20.53 10.39
N GLY A 83 2.71 20.17 9.10
CA GLY A 83 3.68 19.34 8.36
C GLY A 83 3.65 17.83 8.67
N VAL A 84 3.17 17.42 9.84
CA VAL A 84 2.99 16.00 10.19
C VAL A 84 1.76 15.42 9.49
N GLU A 85 0.67 16.18 9.46
CA GLU A 85 -0.58 15.77 8.80
C GLU A 85 -0.35 15.48 7.31
N GLU A 86 0.36 16.35 6.61
CA GLU A 86 0.63 16.20 5.17
C GLU A 86 1.46 14.94 4.88
N LYS A 87 2.50 14.68 5.67
CA LYS A 87 3.32 13.47 5.54
C LYS A 87 2.51 12.20 5.78
N ILE A 88 1.69 12.17 6.84
CA ILE A 88 0.82 11.02 7.15
C ILE A 88 -0.19 10.82 6.03
N LYS A 89 -0.79 11.89 5.51
CA LYS A 89 -1.73 11.87 4.40
C LYS A 89 -1.09 11.30 3.13
N ASP A 90 0.11 11.75 2.80
CA ASP A 90 0.83 11.29 1.61
C ASP A 90 1.23 9.81 1.71
N ILE A 91 1.74 9.37 2.87
CA ILE A 91 2.02 7.93 3.12
C ILE A 91 0.73 7.10 3.00
N THR A 92 -0.36 7.55 3.64
CA THR A 92 -1.67 6.88 3.58
C THR A 92 -2.15 6.73 2.13
N ASN A 93 -2.06 7.80 1.33
CA ASN A 93 -2.45 7.78 -0.07
C ASN A 93 -1.63 6.76 -0.87
N LYS A 94 -0.30 6.74 -0.70
CA LYS A 94 0.56 5.77 -1.38
C LYS A 94 0.28 4.32 -0.97
N LEU A 95 -0.01 4.07 0.31
CA LEU A 95 -0.44 2.74 0.77
C LEU A 95 -1.71 2.27 0.05
N TYR A 96 -2.70 3.14 -0.12
CA TYR A 96 -3.90 2.83 -0.92
C TYR A 96 -3.59 2.59 -2.40
N VAL A 97 -2.63 3.30 -2.99
CA VAL A 97 -2.19 3.05 -4.38
C VAL A 97 -1.52 1.68 -4.51
N VAL A 98 -0.66 1.29 -3.56
CA VAL A 98 -0.05 -0.05 -3.53
C VAL A 98 -1.14 -1.12 -3.40
N LEU A 99 -2.12 -0.91 -2.53
CA LEU A 99 -3.25 -1.83 -2.35
C LEU A 99 -4.04 -1.99 -3.65
N ALA A 100 -4.37 -0.88 -4.31
CA ALA A 100 -5.04 -0.90 -5.60
C ALA A 100 -4.21 -1.63 -6.67
N ALA A 101 -2.89 -1.44 -6.69
CA ALA A 101 -1.98 -2.12 -7.60
C ALA A 101 -1.91 -3.63 -7.35
N LEU A 102 -2.02 -4.09 -6.11
CA LEU A 102 -2.06 -5.51 -5.75
C LEU A 102 -3.38 -6.21 -6.14
N ILE A 103 -4.49 -5.47 -6.14
CA ILE A 103 -5.82 -6.01 -6.44
C ILE A 103 -6.11 -5.96 -7.96
N LYS A 104 -5.67 -4.91 -8.64
CA LYS A 104 -6.01 -4.67 -10.05
C LYS A 104 -5.51 -5.80 -10.94
N GLY A 105 -6.45 -6.44 -11.63
CA GLY A 105 -6.18 -7.54 -12.56
C GLY A 105 -6.04 -8.91 -11.89
N ASN A 106 -6.21 -9.02 -10.56
CA ASN A 106 -6.12 -10.28 -9.81
C ASN A 106 -7.39 -10.55 -8.99
N ARG A 107 -8.24 -11.45 -9.51
CA ARG A 107 -9.52 -11.80 -8.86
C ARG A 107 -9.36 -12.54 -7.53
N VAL A 108 -8.25 -13.25 -7.32
CA VAL A 108 -7.97 -13.97 -6.07
C VAL A 108 -7.69 -12.97 -4.94
N ASN A 109 -6.93 -11.93 -5.24
CA ASN A 109 -6.73 -10.84 -4.29
C ASN A 109 -8.05 -10.11 -3.97
N CYS A 110 -8.93 -9.91 -4.96
CA CYS A 110 -10.26 -9.34 -4.70
C CYS A 110 -11.11 -10.18 -3.74
N SER A 111 -11.14 -11.52 -3.88
CA SER A 111 -12.01 -12.37 -3.05
C SER A 111 -11.59 -12.40 -1.58
N THR A 112 -10.34 -12.08 -1.28
CA THR A 112 -9.83 -11.92 0.09
C THR A 112 -10.58 -10.81 0.85
N PHE A 113 -11.01 -9.75 0.16
CA PHE A 113 -11.79 -8.66 0.76
C PHE A 113 -13.27 -9.00 0.98
N ALA A 114 -13.78 -10.06 0.35
CA ALA A 114 -15.17 -10.50 0.55
C ALA A 114 -15.33 -11.36 1.82
N GLN A 115 -14.24 -11.88 2.39
CA GLN A 115 -14.28 -12.75 3.57
C GLN A 115 -13.97 -11.94 4.84
N SER A 116 -15.02 -11.52 5.55
CA SER A 116 -14.92 -10.79 6.83
C SER A 116 -14.14 -11.53 7.91
N ALA A 117 -13.96 -12.85 7.80
CA ALA A 117 -13.22 -13.67 8.77
C ALA A 117 -11.68 -13.59 8.67
N ARG A 118 -11.11 -13.02 7.58
CA ARG A 118 -9.65 -12.95 7.37
C ARG A 118 -9.03 -11.58 7.64
N LEU A 119 -9.85 -10.60 8.03
CA LEU A 119 -9.45 -9.25 8.37
C LEU A 119 -9.32 -9.02 9.89
N ASN A 120 -9.55 -10.08 10.70
CA ASN A 120 -9.44 -10.07 12.15
C ASN A 120 -8.09 -10.62 12.61
#